data_AF-A0A9E1TL80-F1
#
_entry.id   AF-A0A9E1TL80-F1
#
_cell.length_a   1.000
_cell.length_b   1.000
_cell.length_c   1.000
_cell.angle_alpha   90.00
_cell.angle_beta   90.00
_cell.angle_gamma   90.00
#
_symmetry.space_group_name_H-M   'P 1'
#
loop_
_entity.id
_entity.type
_entity.pdbx_description
1 polymer ?
#
loop_
_entity_poly.entity_id
_entity_poly.type
_entity_poly.pdbx_seq_one_letter_code
_entity_poly.pdbx_strand_id
1 'polypeptide(L)'
;MPAPVDDDPRGPGQEPLEYGALASRFEVIREAADRSPDSLVPRSIMRGIAAGLSRAPGIRRTDPLKSHQQRSLWARLVDEATARPEHVGFVLLGAGGIRELAERLGVPHKTLATRLDSWRRTRPRMVVTFTGRRVRGSTPLHAVQIPVASDLVLWAATTRAAVDEVDGRPPHPLLVADAAERLAMLGTTGPAFGTWPDLDDAVEDLGKAIARRGSEAPRRRLETGRHR
;
A
#
# COMPACT_ATOMS: atom_id res chain seq x y z
N MET A 1 7.14 -33.92 -3.12
CA MET A 1 7.69 -32.58 -3.39
C MET A 1 7.02 -31.58 -2.45
N PRO A 2 7.63 -31.22 -1.30
CA PRO A 2 7.13 -30.10 -0.51
C PRO A 2 7.45 -28.78 -1.25
N ALA A 3 6.53 -27.83 -1.20
CA ALA A 3 6.71 -26.49 -1.78
C ALA A 3 7.88 -25.76 -1.08
N PRO A 4 8.63 -24.90 -1.80
CA PRO A 4 9.70 -24.13 -1.19
C PRO A 4 9.08 -23.17 -0.16
N VAL A 5 9.52 -23.30 1.08
CA VAL A 5 9.30 -22.29 2.11
C VAL A 5 10.42 -21.29 1.88
N ASP A 6 10.08 -20.04 1.56
CA ASP A 6 11.04 -18.92 1.62
C ASP A 6 11.45 -18.75 3.09
N ASP A 7 12.44 -19.55 3.50
CA ASP A 7 13.09 -19.44 4.80
C ASP A 7 14.07 -18.25 4.72
N ASP A 8 13.76 -17.15 5.43
CA ASP A 8 14.71 -16.06 5.63
C ASP A 8 15.88 -16.58 6.50
N PRO A 9 17.12 -16.61 5.99
CA PRO A 9 18.23 -17.31 6.62
C PRO A 9 18.70 -16.69 7.95
N ARG A 10 18.23 -15.50 8.33
CA ARG A 10 18.79 -14.71 9.42
C ARG A 10 17.85 -14.67 10.63
N GLY A 11 18.41 -14.64 11.84
CA GLY A 11 17.72 -14.93 13.11
C GLY A 11 16.50 -14.04 13.48
N PRO A 12 15.84 -14.33 14.61
CA PRO A 12 14.61 -13.64 15.01
C PRO A 12 14.81 -12.12 15.19
N GLY A 13 13.89 -11.32 14.65
CA GLY A 13 13.87 -9.86 14.83
C GLY A 13 14.57 -9.06 13.72
N GLN A 14 15.03 -9.70 12.64
CA GLN A 14 15.51 -8.97 11.45
C GLN A 14 14.36 -8.61 10.51
N GLU A 15 14.48 -7.44 9.89
CA GLU A 15 13.54 -6.98 8.88
C GLU A 15 13.58 -7.86 7.63
N PRO A 16 12.44 -8.10 6.96
CA PRO A 16 12.41 -8.93 5.75
C PRO A 16 13.34 -8.41 4.65
N LEU A 17 14.01 -9.30 3.91
CA LEU A 17 14.83 -8.93 2.74
C LEU A 17 14.05 -8.04 1.75
N GLU A 18 12.80 -8.40 1.49
CA GLU A 18 11.91 -7.65 0.60
C GLU A 18 11.66 -6.22 1.11
N TYR A 19 11.53 -6.05 2.43
CA TYR A 19 11.43 -4.72 3.03
C TYR A 19 12.70 -3.93 2.78
N GLY A 20 13.88 -4.50 3.09
CA GLY A 20 15.16 -3.83 2.90
C GLY A 20 15.39 -3.40 1.45
N ALA A 21 15.00 -4.23 0.48
CA ALA A 21 15.10 -3.89 -0.95
C ALA A 21 14.18 -2.72 -1.34
N LEU A 22 12.92 -2.73 -0.89
CA LEU A 22 11.94 -1.69 -1.24
C LEU A 22 12.21 -0.37 -0.49
N ALA A 23 12.62 -0.44 0.78
CA ALA A 23 13.07 0.72 1.55
C ALA A 23 14.31 1.35 0.91
N SER A 24 15.29 0.55 0.48
CA SER A 24 16.47 1.06 -0.23
C SER A 24 16.10 1.75 -1.54
N ARG A 25 15.14 1.22 -2.31
CA ARG A 25 14.64 1.89 -3.53
C ARG A 25 13.99 3.23 -3.20
N PHE A 26 13.18 3.29 -2.15
CA PHE A 26 12.56 4.53 -1.69
C PHE A 26 13.62 5.57 -1.30
N GLU A 27 14.64 5.16 -0.55
CA GLU A 27 15.76 6.03 -0.16
C GLU A 27 16.55 6.54 -1.36
N VAL A 28 16.84 5.70 -2.35
CA VAL A 28 17.51 6.14 -3.60
C VAL A 28 16.71 7.22 -4.32
N ILE A 29 15.38 7.07 -4.42
CA ILE A 29 14.51 8.10 -5.03
C ILE A 29 14.55 9.39 -4.21
N ARG A 30 14.49 9.26 -2.88
CA ARG A 30 14.51 10.38 -1.94
C ARG A 30 15.80 11.20 -2.05
N GLU A 31 16.94 10.52 -2.05
CA GLU A 31 18.27 11.14 -2.18
C GLU A 31 18.44 11.80 -3.54
N ALA A 32 18.04 11.13 -4.62
CA ALA A 32 18.12 11.70 -5.97
C ALA A 32 17.26 12.97 -6.13
N ALA A 33 16.13 13.05 -5.44
CA ALA A 33 15.25 14.20 -5.47
C ALA A 33 15.58 15.30 -4.43
N ASP A 34 16.56 15.06 -3.55
CA ASP A 34 16.93 15.88 -2.40
C ASP A 34 15.71 16.35 -1.56
N ARG A 35 14.88 15.38 -1.13
CA ARG A 35 13.63 15.65 -0.40
C ARG A 35 13.54 14.87 0.90
N SER A 36 12.73 15.36 1.83
CA SER A 36 12.28 14.53 2.95
C SER A 36 11.23 13.49 2.48
N PRO A 37 11.06 12.37 3.21
CA PRO A 37 10.00 11.40 2.91
C PRO A 37 8.61 12.06 2.81
N ASP A 38 8.27 12.94 3.76
CA ASP A 38 6.99 13.65 3.79
C ASP A 38 6.81 14.69 2.67
N SER A 39 7.89 15.20 2.08
CA SER A 39 7.81 16.12 0.93
C SER A 39 7.64 15.35 -0.39
N LEU A 40 8.28 14.18 -0.47
CA LEU A 40 8.22 13.27 -1.59
C LEU A 40 6.86 12.56 -1.66
N VAL A 41 6.43 11.96 -0.54
CA VAL A 41 5.13 11.28 -0.42
C VAL A 41 4.36 11.84 0.79
N PRO A 42 3.70 13.00 0.62
CA PRO A 42 2.95 13.62 1.70
C PRO A 42 1.77 12.78 2.19
N ARG A 43 1.26 13.13 3.38
CA ARG A 43 0.11 12.48 4.00
C ARG A 43 -1.15 12.46 3.13
N SER A 44 -1.33 13.43 2.22
CA SER A 44 -2.44 13.41 1.25
C SER A 44 -2.36 12.23 0.29
N ILE A 45 -1.16 11.90 -0.20
CA ILE A 45 -0.91 10.75 -1.07
C ILE A 45 -1.12 9.46 -0.29
N MET A 46 -0.54 9.34 0.90
CA MET A 46 -0.72 8.16 1.76
C MET A 46 -2.20 7.90 2.06
N ARG A 47 -2.99 8.95 2.35
CA ARG A 47 -4.45 8.87 2.51
C ARG A 47 -5.17 8.46 1.23
N GLY A 48 -4.70 8.91 0.07
CA GLY A 48 -5.22 8.48 -1.24
C GLY A 48 -5.05 6.98 -1.44
N ILE A 49 -3.83 6.48 -1.21
CA ILE A 49 -3.52 5.04 -1.26
C ILE A 49 -4.41 4.26 -0.29
N ALA A 50 -4.50 4.70 0.97
CA ALA A 50 -5.29 4.03 2.01
C ALA A 50 -6.79 3.95 1.65
N ALA A 51 -7.36 5.07 1.21
CA ALA A 51 -8.76 5.17 0.81
C ALA A 51 -9.06 4.27 -0.40
N GLY A 52 -8.16 4.25 -1.38
CA GLY A 52 -8.35 3.42 -2.57
C GLY A 52 -8.24 1.93 -2.27
N LEU A 53 -7.24 1.52 -1.47
CA LEU A 53 -7.05 0.14 -1.04
C LEU A 53 -8.22 -0.37 -0.20
N SER A 54 -8.82 0.50 0.62
CA SER A 54 -10.01 0.15 1.42
C SER A 54 -11.23 -0.17 0.54
N ARG A 55 -11.34 0.45 -0.64
CA ARG A 55 -12.45 0.22 -1.60
C ARG A 55 -12.15 -0.87 -2.61
N ALA A 56 -10.87 -1.10 -2.95
CA ALA A 56 -10.43 -2.01 -4.00
C ALA A 56 -11.04 -3.43 -3.93
N PRO A 57 -11.19 -4.09 -2.76
CA PRO A 57 -11.79 -5.41 -2.68
C PRO A 57 -13.21 -5.48 -3.26
N GLY A 58 -14.02 -4.43 -3.11
CA GLY A 58 -15.39 -4.36 -3.65
C GLY A 58 -15.45 -4.18 -5.16
N ILE A 59 -14.33 -3.82 -5.80
CA ILE A 59 -14.22 -3.63 -7.26
C ILE A 59 -13.71 -4.91 -7.94
N ARG A 60 -13.20 -5.88 -7.16
CA ARG A 60 -12.77 -7.17 -7.68
C ARG A 60 -13.98 -7.96 -8.17
N ARG A 61 -13.78 -8.75 -9.23
CA ARG A 61 -14.81 -9.69 -9.74
C ARG A 61 -15.37 -10.60 -8.64
N THR A 62 -14.54 -10.97 -7.66
CA THR A 62 -14.96 -11.68 -6.47
C THR A 62 -14.46 -10.91 -5.26
N ASP A 63 -15.39 -10.33 -4.50
CA ASP A 63 -15.07 -9.59 -3.28
C ASP A 63 -14.59 -10.58 -2.19
N PRO A 64 -13.31 -10.51 -1.77
CA PRO A 64 -12.79 -11.36 -0.71
C PRO A 64 -13.29 -10.94 0.69
N LEU A 65 -13.94 -9.78 0.83
CA LEU A 65 -14.41 -9.22 2.09
C LEU A 65 -15.94 -9.31 2.21
N LYS A 66 -16.41 -10.45 2.72
CA LYS A 66 -17.84 -10.80 2.75
C LYS A 66 -18.65 -10.09 3.84
N SER A 67 -18.01 -9.41 4.80
CA SER A 67 -18.72 -8.77 5.92
C SER A 67 -18.18 -7.38 6.24
N HIS A 68 -19.04 -6.56 6.85
CA HIS A 68 -18.64 -5.23 7.34
C HIS A 68 -17.43 -5.28 8.28
N GLN A 69 -17.37 -6.30 9.16
CA GLN A 69 -16.25 -6.50 10.07
C GLN A 69 -14.94 -6.81 9.32
N GLN A 70 -14.99 -7.59 8.24
CA GLN A 70 -13.83 -7.86 7.40
C GLN A 70 -13.34 -6.60 6.68
N ARG A 71 -14.26 -5.79 6.16
CA ARG A 71 -13.94 -4.48 5.55
C ARG A 71 -13.31 -3.52 6.56
N SER A 72 -13.87 -3.44 7.77
CA SER A 72 -13.35 -2.59 8.84
C SER A 72 -11.96 -3.04 9.33
N LEU A 73 -11.72 -4.35 9.39
CA LEU A 73 -10.39 -4.89 9.73
C LEU A 73 -9.38 -4.64 8.60
N TRP A 74 -9.80 -4.79 7.34
CA TRP A 74 -8.95 -4.50 6.19
C TRP A 74 -8.55 -3.02 6.15
N ALA A 75 -9.49 -2.11 6.32
CA ALA A 75 -9.23 -0.67 6.34
C ALA A 75 -8.20 -0.30 7.42
N ARG A 76 -8.35 -0.82 8.66
CA ARG A 76 -7.37 -0.58 9.73
C ARG A 76 -5.98 -1.14 9.43
N LEU A 77 -5.88 -2.31 8.78
CA LEU A 77 -4.59 -2.85 8.36
C LEU A 77 -3.95 -1.99 7.26
N VAL A 78 -4.77 -1.48 6.33
CA VAL A 78 -4.33 -0.55 5.29
C VAL A 78 -3.83 0.76 5.91
N ASP A 79 -4.52 1.30 6.92
CA ASP A 79 -4.10 2.50 7.64
C ASP A 79 -2.73 2.29 8.33
N GLU A 80 -2.51 1.15 8.97
CA GLU A 80 -1.20 0.79 9.55
C GLU A 80 -0.11 0.72 8.47
N ALA A 81 -0.39 0.06 7.34
CA ALA A 81 0.57 -0.09 6.23
C ALA A 81 0.87 1.22 5.50
N THR A 82 0.00 2.22 5.64
CA THR A 82 0.12 3.53 5.00
C THR A 82 0.37 4.67 5.99
N ALA A 83 0.71 4.34 7.25
CA ALA A 83 0.96 5.33 8.29
C ALA A 83 2.23 6.15 8.02
N ARG A 84 3.24 5.52 7.39
CA ARG A 84 4.59 6.04 7.19
C ARG A 84 5.11 5.69 5.79
N PRO A 85 5.49 6.67 4.95
CA PRO A 85 5.97 6.40 3.60
C PRO A 85 7.27 5.58 3.58
N GLU A 86 8.16 5.77 4.55
CA GLU A 86 9.43 5.03 4.70
C GLU A 86 9.25 3.53 4.99
N HIS A 87 8.05 3.11 5.40
CA HIS A 87 7.73 1.70 5.57
C HIS A 87 7.23 1.05 4.26
N VAL A 88 7.01 1.83 3.20
CA VAL A 88 6.73 1.35 1.84
C VAL A 88 5.65 0.25 1.82
N GLY A 89 4.54 0.42 2.53
CA GLY A 89 3.44 -0.55 2.56
C GLY A 89 3.62 -1.73 3.53
N PHE A 90 4.64 -1.72 4.38
CA PHE A 90 4.86 -2.71 5.43
C PHE A 90 4.33 -2.24 6.78
N VAL A 91 3.78 -3.19 7.53
CA VAL A 91 3.57 -3.09 8.98
C VAL A 91 4.68 -3.91 9.64
N LEU A 92 5.68 -3.21 10.17
CA LEU A 92 6.80 -3.81 10.90
C LEU A 92 6.40 -4.07 12.36
N LEU A 93 6.76 -5.24 12.87
CA LEU A 93 6.36 -5.72 14.19
C LEU A 93 7.58 -6.07 15.04
N GLY A 94 7.51 -5.76 16.33
CA GLY A 94 8.54 -6.13 17.29
C GLY A 94 8.38 -7.58 17.78
N ALA A 95 8.88 -7.84 18.99
CA ALA A 95 8.81 -9.16 19.62
C ALA A 95 7.37 -9.64 19.88
N GLY A 96 6.39 -8.74 19.91
CA GLY A 96 4.98 -9.09 20.11
C GLY A 96 4.31 -9.72 18.88
N GLY A 97 4.89 -9.52 17.68
CA GLY A 97 4.47 -10.12 16.43
C GLY A 97 2.97 -10.03 16.17
N ILE A 98 2.30 -11.15 15.94
CA ILE A 98 0.86 -11.14 15.63
C ILE A 98 -0.02 -10.61 16.77
N ARG A 99 0.40 -10.73 18.03
CA ARG A 99 -0.38 -10.20 19.17
C ARG A 99 -0.34 -8.69 19.19
N GLU A 100 0.84 -8.12 18.96
CA GLU A 100 1.04 -6.67 18.80
C GLU A 100 0.19 -6.13 17.65
N LEU A 101 0.23 -6.76 16.47
CA LEU A 101 -0.63 -6.34 15.36
C LEU A 101 -2.12 -6.45 15.69
N ALA A 102 -2.53 -7.52 16.38
CA ALA A 102 -3.92 -7.72 16.76
C ALA A 102 -4.42 -6.67 17.75
N GLU A 103 -3.57 -6.23 18.68
CA GLU A 103 -3.83 -5.14 19.61
C GLU A 103 -4.00 -3.80 18.88
N ARG A 104 -3.06 -3.44 18.00
CA ARG A 104 -3.17 -2.23 17.15
C ARG A 104 -4.46 -2.23 16.33
N LEU A 105 -4.84 -3.38 15.79
CA LEU A 105 -6.04 -3.55 14.99
C LEU A 105 -7.31 -3.82 15.82
N GLY A 106 -7.24 -3.82 17.16
CA GLY A 106 -8.38 -4.04 18.04
C GLY A 106 -9.19 -5.31 17.73
N VAL A 107 -8.52 -6.44 17.48
CA VAL A 107 -9.15 -7.74 17.23
C VAL A 107 -8.42 -8.88 17.94
N PRO A 108 -9.07 -10.04 18.19
CA PRO A 108 -8.36 -11.20 18.72
C PRO A 108 -7.29 -11.73 17.75
N HIS A 109 -6.09 -12.05 18.25
CA HIS A 109 -4.98 -12.52 17.40
C HIS A 109 -5.28 -13.79 16.59
N LYS A 110 -6.11 -14.71 17.13
CA LYS A 110 -6.57 -15.90 16.38
C LYS A 110 -7.44 -15.50 15.18
N THR A 111 -8.33 -14.52 15.36
CA THR A 111 -9.13 -13.96 14.27
C THR A 111 -8.24 -13.31 13.23
N LEU A 112 -7.26 -12.51 13.66
CA LEU A 112 -6.31 -11.88 12.74
C LEU A 112 -5.50 -12.92 11.96
N ALA A 113 -5.00 -13.98 12.60
CA ALA A 113 -4.24 -15.05 11.94
C ALA A 113 -5.02 -15.69 10.80
N THR A 114 -6.27 -16.07 11.05
CA THR A 114 -7.17 -16.65 10.04
C THR A 114 -7.43 -15.67 8.90
N ARG A 115 -7.57 -14.37 9.19
CA ARG A 115 -7.80 -13.34 8.17
C ARG A 115 -6.57 -13.12 7.31
N LEU A 116 -5.39 -12.98 7.90
CA LEU A 116 -4.12 -12.85 7.17
C LEU A 116 -3.87 -14.05 6.27
N ASP A 117 -4.09 -15.28 6.75
CA ASP A 117 -3.94 -16.47 5.92
C ASP A 117 -4.95 -16.51 4.76
N SER A 118 -6.21 -16.12 5.01
CA SER A 118 -7.21 -16.02 3.94
C SER A 118 -6.84 -14.96 2.89
N TRP A 119 -6.38 -13.78 3.32
CA TRP A 119 -5.99 -12.68 2.43
C TRP A 119 -4.71 -12.99 1.65
N ARG A 120 -3.76 -13.71 2.25
CA ARG A 120 -2.53 -14.18 1.60
C ARG A 120 -2.80 -15.14 0.43
N ARG A 121 -3.94 -15.85 0.45
CA ARG A 121 -4.37 -16.81 -0.57
C ARG A 121 -5.22 -16.19 -1.69
N THR A 122 -5.61 -14.92 -1.56
CA THR A 122 -6.37 -14.23 -2.62
C THR A 122 -5.55 -14.07 -3.90
N ARG A 123 -6.24 -13.90 -5.04
CA ARG A 123 -5.61 -13.58 -6.32
C ARG A 123 -6.28 -12.34 -6.91
N PRO A 124 -5.55 -11.21 -7.09
CA PRO A 124 -4.18 -10.97 -6.62
C PRO A 124 -4.08 -10.98 -5.09
N ARG A 125 -2.89 -11.28 -4.55
CA ARG A 125 -2.66 -11.37 -3.10
C ARG A 125 -2.92 -10.00 -2.46
N MET A 126 -3.70 -9.99 -1.38
CA MET A 126 -3.96 -8.78 -0.61
C MET A 126 -2.85 -8.49 0.40
N VAL A 127 -2.24 -9.54 0.96
CA VAL A 127 -1.14 -9.42 1.93
C VAL A 127 -0.05 -10.44 1.66
N VAL A 128 1.17 -10.12 2.07
CA VAL A 128 2.27 -11.05 2.26
C VAL A 128 2.69 -10.99 3.73
N THR A 129 2.93 -12.15 4.33
CA THR A 129 3.31 -12.26 5.74
C THR A 129 4.73 -12.76 5.84
N PHE A 130 5.58 -12.06 6.58
CA PHE A 130 6.95 -12.45 6.82
C PHE A 130 7.07 -12.99 8.24
N THR A 131 7.54 -14.23 8.37
CA THR A 131 7.59 -14.93 9.64
C THR A 131 9.00 -15.44 9.91
N GLY A 132 9.47 -15.33 11.15
CA GLY A 132 10.78 -15.83 11.54
C GLY A 132 10.82 -17.34 11.76
N ARG A 133 11.98 -17.84 12.18
CA ARG A 133 12.15 -19.25 12.54
C ARG A 133 11.18 -19.65 13.65
N ARG A 134 10.69 -20.89 13.57
CA ARG A 134 9.83 -21.47 14.60
C ARG A 134 10.62 -21.59 15.91
N VAL A 135 10.18 -20.88 16.95
CA VAL A 135 10.75 -20.94 18.31
C VAL A 135 9.68 -21.44 19.27
N ARG A 136 9.99 -22.49 20.06
CA ARG A 136 9.07 -23.08 21.06
C ARG A 136 7.66 -23.37 20.49
N GLY A 137 7.58 -23.85 19.26
CA GLY A 137 6.32 -24.21 18.61
C GLY A 137 5.54 -23.05 17.96
N SER A 138 6.04 -21.81 18.03
CA SER A 138 5.43 -20.63 17.39
C SER A 138 6.33 -20.07 16.30
N THR A 139 5.76 -19.70 15.16
CA THR A 139 6.47 -18.99 14.09
C THR A 139 6.12 -17.49 14.24
N PRO A 140 7.04 -16.65 14.76
CA PRO A 140 6.74 -15.26 15.04
C PRO A 140 6.50 -14.50 13.73
N LEU A 141 5.44 -13.70 13.70
CA LEU A 141 5.17 -12.77 12.60
C LEU A 141 6.06 -11.52 12.78
N HIS A 142 6.88 -11.20 11.78
CA HIS A 142 7.80 -10.05 11.80
C HIS A 142 7.26 -8.86 11.02
N ALA A 143 6.58 -9.12 9.91
CA ALA A 143 5.96 -8.06 9.12
C ALA A 143 4.75 -8.56 8.33
N VAL A 144 3.88 -7.62 8.00
CA VAL A 144 2.83 -7.79 6.99
C VAL A 144 3.01 -6.72 5.93
N GLN A 145 3.08 -7.12 4.67
CA GLN A 145 3.11 -6.21 3.53
C GLN A 145 1.75 -6.21 2.85
N ILE A 146 1.31 -5.04 2.41
CA ILE A 146 0.27 -4.89 1.40
C ILE A 146 0.97 -4.59 0.07
N PRO A 147 1.12 -5.56 -0.85
CA PRO A 147 1.97 -5.40 -2.04
C PRO A 147 1.62 -4.17 -2.88
N VAL A 148 0.32 -3.97 -3.15
CA VAL A 148 -0.16 -2.80 -3.91
C VAL A 148 0.15 -1.48 -3.20
N ALA A 149 0.20 -1.45 -1.85
CA ALA A 149 0.63 -0.26 -1.13
C ALA A 149 2.10 0.04 -1.37
N SER A 150 2.96 -0.99 -1.33
CA SER A 150 4.39 -0.85 -1.64
C SER A 150 4.61 -0.30 -3.04
N ASP A 151 3.94 -0.89 -4.03
CA ASP A 151 4.09 -0.49 -5.42
C ASP A 151 3.61 0.97 -5.63
N LEU A 152 2.52 1.38 -4.97
CA LEU A 152 1.98 2.73 -5.07
C LEU A 152 2.81 3.78 -4.33
N VAL A 153 3.42 3.44 -3.19
CA VAL A 153 4.33 4.36 -2.49
C VAL A 153 5.55 4.63 -3.37
N LEU A 154 6.14 3.60 -3.97
CA LEU A 154 7.28 3.76 -4.89
C LEU A 154 6.87 4.50 -6.17
N TRP A 155 5.70 4.21 -6.73
CA TRP A 155 5.17 4.93 -7.89
C TRP A 155 4.97 6.42 -7.58
N ALA A 156 4.36 6.75 -6.44
CA ALA A 156 4.12 8.13 -6.04
C ALA A 156 5.44 8.87 -5.75
N ALA A 157 6.40 8.20 -5.11
CA ALA A 157 7.74 8.73 -4.88
C ALA A 157 8.44 9.05 -6.21
N THR A 158 8.45 8.09 -7.14
CA THR A 158 9.05 8.27 -8.48
C THR A 158 8.38 9.41 -9.23
N THR A 159 7.05 9.47 -9.20
CA THR A 159 6.26 10.53 -9.84
C THR A 159 6.57 11.92 -9.25
N ARG A 160 6.75 12.01 -7.94
CA ARG A 160 7.05 13.27 -7.24
C ARG A 160 8.52 13.67 -7.30
N ALA A 161 9.41 12.72 -7.57
CA ALA A 161 10.82 12.96 -7.86
C ALA A 161 11.03 13.49 -9.28
N ALA A 162 10.17 13.09 -10.23
CA ALA A 162 10.20 13.64 -11.57
C ALA A 162 9.92 15.15 -11.53
N VAL A 163 10.70 15.89 -12.31
CA VAL A 163 10.51 17.31 -12.55
C VAL A 163 9.83 17.44 -13.90
N ASP A 164 8.73 18.17 -13.96
CA ASP A 164 8.06 18.47 -15.23
C ASP A 164 9.00 19.28 -16.13
N GLU A 165 9.18 18.85 -17.38
CA GLU A 165 10.11 19.48 -18.33
C GLU A 165 9.66 20.88 -18.76
N VAL A 166 8.37 21.20 -18.64
CA VAL A 166 7.77 22.48 -19.05
C VAL A 166 7.85 23.50 -17.92
N ASP A 167 7.42 23.11 -16.72
CA ASP A 167 7.28 24.04 -15.58
C ASP A 167 8.44 23.97 -14.57
N GLY A 168 9.35 23.00 -14.72
CA GLY A 168 10.47 22.78 -13.79
C GLY A 168 10.02 22.39 -12.38
N ARG A 169 8.78 21.93 -12.21
CA ARG A 169 8.16 21.62 -10.92
C ARG A 169 7.70 20.16 -10.87
N PRO A 170 7.73 19.53 -9.70
CA PRO A 170 7.17 18.20 -9.53
C PRO A 170 5.64 18.23 -9.62
N PRO A 171 4.98 17.13 -10.05
CA PRO A 171 3.53 17.03 -10.11
C PRO A 171 2.85 17.38 -8.78
N HIS A 172 1.74 18.12 -8.83
CA HIS A 172 1.06 18.58 -7.62
C HIS A 172 0.64 17.39 -6.72
N PRO A 173 0.94 17.40 -5.40
CA PRO A 173 0.73 16.23 -4.55
C PRO A 173 -0.73 15.77 -4.45
N LEU A 174 -1.70 16.68 -4.62
CA LEU A 174 -3.12 16.31 -4.66
C LEU A 174 -3.52 15.58 -5.95
N LEU A 175 -2.90 15.88 -7.09
CA LEU A 175 -3.12 15.12 -8.32
C LEU A 175 -2.54 13.72 -8.20
N VAL A 176 -1.32 13.62 -7.67
CA VAL A 176 -0.69 12.32 -7.40
C VAL A 176 -1.52 11.51 -6.40
N ALA A 177 -2.12 12.15 -5.39
CA ALA A 177 -3.02 11.50 -4.45
C ALA A 177 -4.31 10.98 -5.13
N ASP A 178 -4.90 11.77 -6.03
CA ASP A 178 -6.11 11.39 -6.78
C ASP A 178 -5.85 10.21 -7.72
N ALA A 179 -4.70 10.22 -8.41
CA ALA A 179 -4.24 9.11 -9.23
C ALA A 179 -3.95 7.87 -8.38
N ALA A 180 -3.20 8.01 -7.27
CA ALA A 180 -2.86 6.90 -6.38
C ALA A 180 -4.10 6.22 -5.78
N GLU A 181 -5.13 6.99 -5.40
CA GLU A 181 -6.39 6.42 -4.90
C GLU A 181 -7.09 5.57 -5.96
N ARG A 182 -7.15 6.05 -7.21
CA ARG A 182 -7.81 5.33 -8.31
C ARG A 182 -7.01 4.10 -8.73
N LEU A 183 -5.69 4.20 -8.78
CA LEU A 183 -4.80 3.08 -9.05
C LEU A 183 -4.92 2.00 -7.96
N ALA A 184 -4.97 2.41 -6.68
CA ALA A 184 -5.25 1.53 -5.56
C ALA A 184 -6.60 0.81 -5.70
N MET A 185 -7.67 1.53 -6.06
CA MET A 185 -8.99 0.95 -6.34
C MET A 185 -8.94 -0.10 -7.45
N LEU A 186 -8.16 0.13 -8.51
CA LEU A 186 -8.00 -0.79 -9.62
C LEU A 186 -7.06 -1.97 -9.31
N GLY A 187 -6.28 -1.87 -8.23
CA GLY A 187 -5.32 -2.87 -7.78
C GLY A 187 -4.09 -2.97 -8.67
N THR A 188 -3.62 -1.85 -9.20
CA THR A 188 -2.46 -1.76 -10.11
C THR A 188 -1.61 -0.55 -9.75
N THR A 189 -0.33 -0.58 -10.10
CA THR A 189 0.40 0.66 -10.37
C THR A 189 0.11 1.14 -11.77
N GLY A 190 0.09 2.46 -11.95
CA GLY A 190 -0.01 3.05 -13.28
C GLY A 190 1.23 2.74 -14.13
N PRO A 191 1.22 3.10 -15.42
CA PRO A 191 2.45 3.17 -16.20
C PRO A 191 3.45 4.17 -15.56
N ALA A 192 4.70 4.13 -16.02
CA ALA A 192 5.75 5.03 -15.55
C ALA A 192 5.32 6.49 -15.78
N PHE A 193 5.67 7.41 -14.86
CA PHE A 193 5.18 8.80 -14.92
C PHE A 193 5.39 9.44 -16.31
N GLY A 194 6.59 9.34 -16.89
CA GLY A 194 6.91 9.90 -18.22
C GLY A 194 6.19 9.23 -19.40
N THR A 195 5.32 8.25 -19.17
CA THR A 195 4.49 7.61 -20.20
C THR A 195 3.00 7.89 -20.01
N TRP A 196 2.63 8.55 -18.91
CA TRP A 196 1.30 9.13 -18.82
C TRP A 196 1.20 10.32 -19.76
N PRO A 197 0.03 10.56 -20.36
CA PRO A 197 -0.38 11.90 -20.77
C PRO A 197 -0.35 12.87 -19.57
N ASP A 198 -0.91 14.07 -19.74
CA ASP A 198 -1.15 14.98 -18.61
C ASP A 198 -1.79 14.21 -17.42
N LEU A 199 -1.27 14.43 -16.21
CA LEU A 199 -1.68 13.67 -15.03
C LEU A 199 -3.16 13.94 -14.67
N ASP A 200 -3.75 15.05 -15.11
CA ASP A 200 -5.17 15.31 -14.93
C ASP A 200 -6.04 14.43 -15.85
N ASP A 201 -5.64 14.27 -17.12
CA ASP A 201 -6.28 13.38 -18.09
C ASP A 201 -6.21 11.92 -17.61
N ALA A 202 -5.03 11.54 -17.10
CA ALA A 202 -4.79 10.26 -16.45
C ALA A 202 -5.81 9.96 -15.33
N VAL A 203 -6.07 10.94 -14.46
CA VAL A 203 -7.03 10.82 -13.36
C VAL A 203 -8.47 10.66 -13.88
N GLU A 204 -8.81 11.29 -14.99
CA GLU A 204 -10.12 11.15 -15.63
C GLU A 204 -10.32 9.73 -16.17
N ASP A 205 -9.34 9.24 -16.92
CA ASP A 205 -9.39 7.92 -17.57
C ASP A 205 -9.40 6.78 -16.55
N LEU A 206 -8.66 6.94 -15.45
CA LEU A 206 -8.75 6.06 -14.30
C LEU A 206 -10.16 6.06 -13.69
N GLY A 207 -10.81 7.22 -13.61
CA GLY A 207 -12.21 7.34 -13.18
C GLY A 207 -13.16 6.57 -14.10
N LYS A 208 -13.02 6.72 -15.42
CA LYS A 208 -13.78 5.95 -16.42
C LYS A 208 -13.52 4.44 -16.29
N ALA A 209 -12.30 4.03 -15.97
CA ALA A 209 -11.96 2.63 -15.75
C ALA A 209 -12.65 2.03 -14.51
N ILE A 210 -12.77 2.80 -13.42
CA ILE A 210 -13.50 2.40 -12.22
C ILE A 210 -15.00 2.28 -12.51
N ALA A 211 -15.58 3.24 -13.24
CA ALA A 211 -16.98 3.21 -13.65
C ALA A 211 -17.32 1.97 -14.48
N ARG A 212 -16.44 1.59 -15.42
CA ARG A 212 -16.57 0.35 -16.20
C ARG A 212 -16.57 -0.93 -15.36
N ARG A 213 -16.03 -0.89 -14.13
CA ARG A 213 -16.08 -2.00 -13.16
C ARG A 213 -17.31 -1.93 -12.23
N GLY A 214 -18.24 -1.01 -12.48
CA GLY A 214 -19.48 -0.89 -11.71
C GLY A 214 -19.32 -0.19 -10.35
N SER A 215 -18.26 0.62 -10.18
CA SER A 215 -18.02 1.38 -8.96
C SER A 215 -17.95 2.88 -9.25
N GLU A 216 -18.20 3.72 -8.24
CA GLU A 216 -18.14 5.17 -8.37
C GLU A 216 -16.70 5.66 -8.15
N ALA A 217 -16.21 6.51 -9.06
CA ALA A 217 -14.90 7.13 -8.92
C ALA A 217 -14.92 8.17 -7.78
N PRO A 218 -13.87 8.26 -6.94
CA PRO A 218 -13.78 9.29 -5.89
C PRO A 218 -13.79 10.70 -6.49
N ARG A 219 -14.41 11.67 -5.79
CA ARG A 219 -14.32 13.10 -6.17
C ARG A 219 -12.87 13.58 -6.16
N ARG A 220 -12.49 14.48 -7.08
CA ARG A 220 -11.14 15.02 -7.16
C ARG A 220 -10.84 15.91 -5.95
N ARG A 221 -9.63 15.79 -5.40
CA ARG A 221 -9.18 16.59 -4.25
C ARG A 221 -8.92 18.04 -4.62
N LEU A 222 -8.44 18.30 -5.83
CA LEU A 222 -8.25 19.67 -6.31
C LEU A 222 -9.56 20.46 -6.43
N GLU A 223 -10.67 19.80 -6.78
CA GLU A 223 -11.98 20.43 -6.89
C GLU A 223 -12.63 20.72 -5.53
N THR A 224 -12.25 19.95 -4.51
CA THR A 224 -12.78 20.08 -3.14
C THR A 224 -11.93 21.00 -2.25
N GLY A 225 -10.73 21.38 -2.70
CA GLY A 225 -9.79 22.24 -1.98
C GLY A 225 -10.11 23.74 -1.98
N ARG A 226 -11.16 24.21 -2.68
CA ARG A 226 -11.64 25.60 -2.59
C ARG A 226 -12.62 25.85 -1.43
N HIS A 227 -12.99 24.81 -0.69
CA HIS A 227 -13.86 24.94 0.49
C HIS A 227 -13.26 24.20 1.68
N ARG A 228 -12.25 24.80 2.30
CA ARG A 228 -11.97 24.65 3.74
C ARG A 228 -11.03 25.73 4.22
#